data_AF-A0A950L2C7-F1
#
_entry.id   AF-A0A950L2C7-F1
#
_cell.length_a   1.000
_cell.length_b   1.000
_cell.length_c   1.000
_cell.angle_alpha   90.00
_cell.angle_beta   90.00
_cell.angle_gamma   90.00
#
_symmetry.space_group_name_H-M   'P 1'
#
loop_
_entity.id
_entity.type
_entity.pdbx_description
1 polymer ?
#
loop_
_entity_poly.entity_id
_entity_poly.type
_entity_poly.pdbx_seq_one_letter_code
_entity_poly.pdbx_strand_id
1 'polypeptide(L)' 'MDQRREFALKALGTLNFRALCQEYGISAKTGYKWRERFLRQGLEGMGEESRRPRSSPQQLSEGQVCEMVKLKLM' A
#
# COMPACT_ATOMS: atom_id res chain seq x y z
N MET A 1 4.38 -6.73 -11.45
CA MET A 1 4.88 -7.19 -10.13
C MET A 1 4.73 -6.04 -9.16
N ASP A 2 4.18 -6.28 -7.97
CA ASP A 2 3.96 -5.23 -6.97
C ASP A 2 5.30 -4.86 -6.32
N GLN A 3 5.71 -3.59 -6.43
CA GLN A 3 7.00 -3.09 -5.92
C GLN A 3 7.21 -3.40 -4.43
N ARG A 4 6.11 -3.47 -3.65
CA ARG A 4 6.14 -3.79 -2.22
C ARG A 4 6.57 -5.23 -1.96
N ARG A 5 6.06 -6.16 -2.77
CA ARG A 5 6.38 -7.59 -2.68
C ARG A 5 7.85 -7.84 -2.98
N GLU A 6 8.36 -7.19 -4.02
CA GLU A 6 9.76 -7.30 -4.40
C GLU A 6 10.69 -6.74 -3.31
N PHE A 7 10.40 -5.56 -2.79
CA PHE A 7 11.14 -4.99 -1.66
C PHE A 7 11.14 -5.94 -0.47
N ALA A 8 9.98 -6.49 -0.12
CA ALA A 8 9.84 -7.35 1.06
C ALA A 8 10.66 -8.65 0.96
N LEU A 9 10.75 -9.24 -0.23
CA LEU A 9 11.61 -10.40 -0.49
C LEU A 9 13.10 -10.04 -0.36
N LYS A 10 13.55 -8.94 -0.99
CA LYS A 10 14.94 -8.48 -0.89
C LYS A 10 15.33 -8.07 0.54
N ALA A 11 14.36 -7.54 1.30
CA ALA A 11 14.55 -7.11 2.68
C ALA A 11 14.88 -8.25 3.66
N LEU A 12 14.60 -9.51 3.32
CA LEU A 12 14.93 -10.66 4.17
C LEU A 12 16.41 -11.07 4.10
N GLY A 13 17.04 -10.87 2.94
CA GLY A 13 18.43 -11.26 2.69
C GLY A 13 19.42 -10.09 2.62
N THR A 14 18.95 -8.85 2.78
CA THR A 14 19.83 -7.68 2.64
C THR A 14 20.75 -7.50 3.85
N LEU A 15 22.05 -7.33 3.57
CA LEU A 15 23.04 -6.91 4.57
C LEU A 15 22.95 -5.42 4.87
N ASN A 16 22.36 -4.62 3.96
CA ASN A 16 22.28 -3.17 4.11
C ASN A 16 20.86 -2.65 3.82
N PHE A 17 20.03 -2.73 4.86
CA PHE A 17 18.62 -2.36 4.79
C PHE A 17 18.39 -0.90 4.39
N ARG A 18 19.25 0.02 4.83
CA ARG A 18 19.14 1.44 4.52
C ARG A 18 19.42 1.73 3.05
N ALA A 19 20.43 1.10 2.47
CA ALA A 19 20.73 1.20 1.04
C ALA A 19 19.56 0.67 0.20
N LEU A 20 18.99 -0.49 0.59
CA LEU A 20 17.80 -1.03 -0.06
C LEU A 20 16.60 -0.06 0.02
N CYS A 21 16.38 0.59 1.16
CA CYS A 21 15.31 1.60 1.28
C CYS A 21 15.52 2.78 0.32
N GLN A 22 16.77 3.24 0.15
CA GLN A 22 17.09 4.32 -0.79
C GLN A 22 16.88 3.91 -2.25
N GLU A 23 17.30 2.69 -2.63
CA GLU A 23 17.09 2.14 -3.98
C GLU A 23 15.60 2.11 -4.34
N TYR A 24 14.74 1.79 -3.38
CA TYR A 24 13.28 1.74 -3.55
C TYR A 24 12.59 3.09 -3.31
N GLY A 25 13.35 4.16 -3.01
CA GLY A 25 12.80 5.49 -2.77
C GLY A 25 11.87 5.59 -1.55
N ILE A 26 12.01 4.68 -0.58
CA ILE A 26 11.18 4.65 0.63
C ILE A 26 11.98 5.04 1.87
N SER A 27 11.27 5.59 2.86
CA SER A 27 11.89 5.82 4.17
C SER A 27 12.22 4.50 4.86
N ALA A 28 13.26 4.48 5.71
CA ALA A 28 13.59 3.31 6.52
C ALA A 28 12.40 2.85 7.40
N LYS A 29 11.60 3.80 7.92
CA LYS A 29 10.38 3.51 8.68
C LYS A 29 9.37 2.71 7.85
N THR A 30 9.15 3.11 6.60
CA THR A 30 8.28 2.38 5.66
C THR A 30 8.84 0.99 5.39
N GLY A 31 10.16 0.89 5.16
CA GLY A 31 10.84 -0.38 4.95
C GLY A 31 10.62 -1.34 6.12
N TYR A 32 10.86 -0.91 7.36
CA TYR A 32 10.68 -1.75 8.55
C TYR A 32 9.24 -2.24 8.69
N LYS A 33 8.26 -1.37 8.44
CA LYS A 33 6.84 -1.75 8.45
C LYS A 33 6.52 -2.81 7.40
N TRP A 34 7.07 -2.68 6.20
CA TRP A 34 6.89 -3.70 5.17
C TRP A 34 7.58 -5.01 5.57
N ARG A 35 8.82 -4.99 6.04
CA ARG A 35 9.49 -6.20 6.53
C ARG A 35 8.68 -6.90 7.63
N GLU A 36 8.20 -6.16 8.63
CA GLU A 36 7.38 -6.73 9.71
C GLU A 36 6.07 -7.32 9.18
N ARG A 37 5.37 -6.60 8.30
CA ARG A 37 4.12 -7.08 7.70
C ARG A 37 4.37 -8.33 6.85
N PHE A 38 5.48 -8.40 6.14
CA PHE A 38 5.89 -9.59 5.38
C PHE A 38 6.14 -10.79 6.28
N LEU A 39 6.86 -10.60 7.39
CA LEU A 39 7.14 -11.67 8.35
C LEU A 39 5.86 -12.21 9.01
N ARG A 40 4.82 -11.37 9.17
CA ARG A 40 3.55 -11.75 9.79
C ARG A 40 2.54 -12.37 8.82
N GLN A 41 2.47 -11.88 7.58
CA GLN A 41 1.37 -12.16 6.64
C GLN A 41 1.86 -12.66 5.28
N GLY A 42 3.17 -12.83 5.09
CA GLY A 42 3.77 -13.24 3.83
C GLY A 42 3.51 -12.28 2.67
N LEU A 43 3.49 -12.84 1.45
CA LEU A 43 3.19 -12.09 0.22
C LEU A 43 1.75 -11.58 0.15
N GLU A 44 0.81 -12.24 0.86
CA GLU A 44 -0.61 -11.87 0.87
C GLU A 44 -0.83 -10.54 1.59
N GLY A 45 -0.07 -10.26 2.66
CA GLY A 45 -0.11 -8.98 3.37
C GLY A 45 0.49 -7.78 2.63
N MET A 46 1.11 -8.00 1.47
CA MET A 46 1.77 -6.95 0.67
C MET A 46 0.89 -6.32 -0.41
N GLY A 47 -0.40 -6.69 -0.47
CA GLY A 47 -1.33 -6.04 -1.38
C GLY A 47 -1.51 -4.53 -1.13
N GLU A 48 -2.02 -3.81 -2.13
CA GLU A 48 -2.54 -2.47 -1.92
C GLU A 48 -3.76 -2.54 -0.97
N GLU A 49 -3.53 -2.16 0.28
CA GLU A 49 -4.61 -1.86 1.22
C GLU A 49 -5.32 -0.58 0.75
N SER A 50 -6.66 -0.61 0.71
CA SER A 50 -7.47 0.51 0.24
C SER A 50 -7.04 1.81 0.92
N ARG A 51 -6.64 2.80 0.12
CA ARG A 51 -6.29 4.16 0.58
C ARG A 51 -7.52 4.97 1.00
N ARG A 52 -8.72 4.40 0.90
CA ARG A 52 -9.96 5.06 1.28
C ARG A 52 -9.99 5.25 2.80
N PRO A 53 -10.13 6.49 3.31
CA PRO A 53 -10.41 6.70 4.72
C PRO A 53 -11.70 5.96 5.11
N ARG A 54 -11.68 5.24 6.24
CA ARG A 54 -12.84 4.44 6.70
C ARG A 54 -14.07 5.28 7.03
N SER A 55 -13.86 6.55 7.37
CA SER A 55 -14.91 7.57 7.48
C SER A 55 -14.35 8.89 7.00
N SER A 56 -15.07 9.57 6.11
CA SER A 56 -14.90 10.99 5.84
C SER A 56 -16.14 11.73 6.35
N PRO A 57 -16.01 12.84 7.11
CA PRO A 57 -17.18 13.64 7.50
C PRO A 57 -17.95 14.22 6.30
N GLN A 58 -17.36 14.20 5.09
CA GLN A 58 -17.98 14.59 3.83
C GLN A 58 -18.30 13.36 2.94
N GLN A 59 -18.44 12.17 3.52
CA GLN A 59 -18.76 10.98 2.77
C GLN A 59 -20.13 11.14 2.11
N LEU A 60 -20.12 11.24 0.78
CA LEU A 60 -21.32 11.32 -0.05
C LEU A 60 -22.19 10.08 0.21
N SER A 61 -23.51 10.28 0.26
CA SER A 61 -24.44 9.16 0.38
C SER A 61 -24.36 8.27 -0.87
N GLU A 62 -24.70 6.99 -0.73
CA GLU A 62 -24.68 6.03 -1.86
C GLU A 62 -25.49 6.53 -3.07
N GLY A 63 -26.59 7.27 -2.82
CA GLY A 63 -27.37 7.91 -3.87
C GLY A 63 -26.60 8.97 -4.65
N GLN A 64 -25.78 9.78 -3.99
CA GLN A 64 -24.96 10.82 -4.64
C GLN A 64 -23.82 10.22 -5.46
N VAL A 65 -23.23 9.10 -5.02
CA VAL A 65 -22.20 8.38 -5.78
C VAL A 65 -22.79 7.78 -7.06
N CYS A 66 -23.99 7.21 -6.99
CA CYS A 66 -24.67 6.63 -8.15
C CYS A 66 -24.94 7.68 -9.24
N GLU A 67 -25.39 8.88 -8.85
CA GLU A 67 -25.61 9.99 -9.79
C GLU A 67 -24.30 10.48 -10.45
N MET A 68 -23.20 10.55 -9.70
CA MET A 68 -21.88 10.89 -10.28
C MET A 68 -21.40 9.87 -11.31
N VAL A 69 -21.67 8.57 -11.10
CA VAL A 69 -21.30 7.52 -12.06
C VAL A 69 -22.10 7.63 -13.36
N LYS A 70 -23.40 7.95 -13.27
CA LYS A 70 -24.26 8.15 -14.45
C LYS A 70 -23.80 9.32 -15.31
N LEU A 71 -23.40 10.44 -14.71
CA LEU A 71 -22.90 11.61 -15.43
C LEU A 71 -21.58 11.36 -16.17
N LYS A 72 -20.78 10.38 -15.73
CA LYS A 72 -19.47 10.06 -16.32
C LYS A 72 -19.53 9.00 -17.42
N LEU A 73 -20.69 8.36 -17.60
CA LEU A 73 -20.97 7.33 -18.61
C LEU A 73 -21.90 7.84 -19.73
N MET A 74 -22.24 9.14 -19.72
CA MET A 74 -22.86 9.86 -20.83
C MET A 74 -21.81 10.51 -21.72
#